data_AF-A0A4S4MCL4-F1
#
_entry.id   AF-A0A4S4MCL4-F1
#
_cell.length_a   1.000
_cell.length_b   1.000
_cell.length_c   1.000
_cell.angle_alpha   90.00
_cell.angle_beta   90.00
_cell.angle_gamma   90.00
#
_symmetry.space_group_name_H-M   'P 1'
#
loop_
_entity.id
_entity.type
_entity.pdbx_description
1 polymer ?
#
loop_
_entity_poly.entity_id
_entity_poly.type
_entity_poly.pdbx_seq_one_letter_code
_entity_poly.pdbx_strand_id
1 'polypeptide(L)'
;MTEPNAQPERSTIRCEEFFIVEAGLPINLHMKVEDEFFAIPTEVLRRRSLTFKELTDVIRGTQSGEGSSDQQAISLDTGLSDAHPRVVRKEEFRTLCRYLMGGLESGHDVYSIEELEHLLKLATIWHIPEAREFAVRSLDKVLSLSRTEDAAQRFRMAYLYQVSSWFLPAFKSIAGQQFLTKRQMEILGTSWIADFLQVQEEWLYHRRTLVFRYQKSDNFPMEMPVCLEEPSCKSLWPYVWERFVARLTASDQCAPDEETMKKMLDEDYYQAQQVEQAPCEKCYAAIGEMMSLEGILGREAMAVHGEAMAQFALQSFPPEWSDEQEKLSMDWPASGWAS
;
A
#
# COMPACT_ATOMS: atom_id res chain seq x y z
N MET A 1 62.54 -10.06 7.04
CA MET A 1 62.18 -8.95 6.14
C MET A 1 60.70 -9.11 5.84
N THR A 2 59.86 -8.41 6.58
CA THR A 2 58.41 -8.40 6.40
C THR A 2 58.09 -7.34 5.35
N GLU A 3 57.47 -7.74 4.25
CA GLU A 3 57.02 -6.82 3.21
C GLU A 3 55.99 -5.84 3.79
N PRO A 4 56.08 -4.54 3.46
CA PRO A 4 55.09 -3.56 3.88
C PRO A 4 53.76 -3.88 3.19
N ASN A 5 52.77 -4.22 4.01
CA ASN A 5 51.41 -4.51 3.58
C ASN A 5 50.82 -3.25 2.90
N ALA A 6 50.71 -3.28 1.58
CA ALA A 6 50.12 -2.18 0.81
C ALA A 6 48.65 -2.04 1.23
N GLN A 7 48.29 -0.90 1.82
CA GLN A 7 46.90 -0.63 2.14
C GLN A 7 46.10 -0.52 0.83
N PRO A 8 44.94 -1.18 0.72
CA PRO A 8 44.09 -1.08 -0.46
C PRO A 8 43.73 0.40 -0.71
N GLU A 9 43.91 0.85 -1.95
CA GLU A 9 43.50 2.18 -2.39
C GLU A 9 42.00 2.36 -2.10
N ARG A 10 41.67 3.33 -1.25
CA ARG A 10 40.27 3.65 -0.93
C ARG A 10 39.66 4.39 -2.11
N SER A 11 38.58 3.87 -2.67
CA SER A 11 37.81 4.55 -3.72
C SER A 11 36.97 5.67 -3.10
N THR A 12 37.40 6.92 -3.27
CA THR A 12 36.54 8.09 -2.97
C THR A 12 35.71 8.40 -4.22
N ILE A 13 34.38 8.28 -4.11
CA ILE A 13 33.47 8.67 -5.19
C ILE A 13 33.22 10.16 -5.05
N ARG A 14 33.80 10.96 -5.96
CA ARG A 14 33.56 12.39 -6.01
C ARG A 14 32.35 12.66 -6.91
N CYS A 15 31.30 13.23 -6.34
CA CYS A 15 30.12 13.66 -7.10
C CYS A 15 30.36 14.96 -7.90
N GLU A 16 31.60 15.41 -8.07
CA GLU A 16 31.94 16.75 -8.57
C GLU A 16 31.70 16.95 -10.08
N GLU A 17 31.39 15.89 -10.84
CA GLU A 17 31.29 15.98 -12.31
C GLU A 17 30.05 16.72 -12.85
N PHE A 18 29.09 17.13 -12.00
CA PHE A 18 27.77 17.59 -12.45
C PHE A 18 27.44 19.08 -12.23
N PHE A 19 28.37 19.91 -11.70
CA PHE A 19 28.07 21.33 -11.46
C PHE A 19 29.10 22.29 -12.07
N ILE A 20 28.62 23.22 -12.91
CA ILE A 20 29.37 24.43 -13.31
C ILE A 20 29.24 25.43 -12.15
N VAL A 21 30.31 25.64 -11.41
CA VAL A 21 30.29 26.52 -10.23
C VAL A 21 30.77 27.93 -10.60
N GLU A 22 29.90 28.92 -10.39
CA GLU A 22 30.29 30.33 -10.42
C GLU A 22 31.13 30.67 -9.17
N ALA A 23 32.43 30.87 -9.36
CA ALA A 23 33.39 31.63 -8.55
C ALA A 23 33.49 31.43 -7.00
N GLY A 24 33.07 30.29 -6.45
CA GLY A 24 33.40 29.88 -5.07
C GLY A 24 33.31 28.37 -4.90
N LEU A 25 34.35 27.72 -4.37
CA LEU A 25 34.34 26.25 -4.18
C LEU A 25 33.17 25.86 -3.27
N PRO A 26 32.30 24.93 -3.70
CA PRO A 26 31.17 24.51 -2.89
C PRO A 26 31.69 23.81 -1.64
N ILE A 27 31.14 24.18 -0.47
CA ILE A 27 31.41 23.45 0.77
C ILE A 27 30.74 22.09 0.64
N ASN A 28 31.54 21.03 0.56
CA ASN A 28 31.04 19.67 0.52
C ASN A 28 30.86 19.13 1.93
N LEU A 29 29.79 18.37 2.13
CA LEU A 29 29.56 17.56 3.32
C LEU A 29 30.06 16.15 3.03
N HIS A 30 31.07 15.71 3.78
CA HIS A 30 31.66 14.39 3.68
C HIS A 30 30.90 13.41 4.58
N MET A 31 30.35 12.37 3.97
CA MET A 31 29.65 11.29 4.68
C MET A 31 30.31 9.96 4.36
N LYS A 32 30.28 9.05 5.33
CA LYS A 32 30.73 7.67 5.20
C LYS A 32 29.54 6.74 5.33
N VAL A 33 29.35 5.89 4.32
CA VAL A 33 28.32 4.84 4.29
C VAL A 33 29.03 3.54 4.01
N GLU A 34 28.96 2.61 4.95
CA GLU A 34 29.68 1.34 4.94
C GLU A 34 31.19 1.56 4.72
N ASP A 35 31.73 1.12 3.59
CA ASP A 35 33.13 1.24 3.21
C ASP A 35 33.43 2.42 2.27
N GLU A 36 32.44 3.26 1.96
CA GLU A 36 32.53 4.31 0.95
C GLU A 36 32.35 5.72 1.50
N PHE A 37 33.07 6.67 0.88
CA PHE A 37 33.02 8.10 1.20
C PHE A 37 32.33 8.87 0.09
N PHE A 38 31.42 9.75 0.49
CA PHE A 38 30.62 10.58 -0.39
C PHE A 38 30.85 12.04 -0.03
N ALA A 39 31.16 12.86 -1.03
CA ALA A 39 31.26 14.31 -0.90
C ALA A 39 30.11 14.96 -1.68
N ILE A 40 29.14 15.52 -0.96
CA ILE A 40 27.93 16.11 -1.54
C ILE A 40 27.93 17.62 -1.27
N PRO A 41 27.64 18.48 -2.25
CA PRO A 41 27.51 19.91 -2.00
C PRO A 41 26.48 20.19 -0.89
N THR A 42 26.92 20.83 0.18
CA THR A 42 26.11 21.07 1.39
C THR A 42 24.80 21.78 1.05
N GLU A 43 24.84 22.72 0.09
CA GLU A 43 23.67 23.50 -0.31
C GLU A 43 22.57 22.64 -0.95
N VAL A 44 22.95 21.59 -1.71
CA VAL A 44 21.99 20.66 -2.34
C VAL A 44 21.18 19.93 -1.27
N LEU A 45 21.86 19.46 -0.22
CA LEU A 45 21.22 18.76 0.90
C LEU A 45 20.37 19.71 1.74
N ARG A 46 20.91 20.87 2.13
CA ARG A 46 20.21 21.88 2.93
C ARG A 46 18.93 22.38 2.27
N ARG A 47 18.95 22.57 0.96
CA ARG A 47 17.80 23.07 0.21
C ARG A 47 16.65 22.05 0.15
N ARG A 48 16.96 20.76 0.14
CA ARG A 48 15.98 19.68 -0.11
C ARG A 48 15.58 18.89 1.13
N SER A 49 16.27 19.08 2.26
CA SER A 49 16.02 18.33 3.50
C SER A 49 16.16 19.24 4.72
N LEU A 50 15.10 19.28 5.53
CA LEU A 50 15.14 19.96 6.83
C LEU A 50 16.14 19.27 7.76
N THR A 51 16.18 17.95 7.76
CA THR A 51 17.13 17.14 8.55
C THR A 51 18.57 17.51 8.25
N PHE A 52 18.95 17.60 6.97
CA PHE A 52 20.33 17.99 6.62
C PHE A 52 20.59 19.48 6.89
N LYS A 53 19.59 20.35 6.78
CA LYS A 53 19.71 21.75 7.18
C LYS A 53 20.05 21.88 8.67
N GLU A 54 19.30 21.21 9.53
CA GLU A 54 19.52 21.19 10.98
C GLU A 54 20.87 20.57 11.33
N LEU A 55 21.20 19.40 10.75
CA LEU A 55 22.49 18.75 10.95
C LEU A 55 23.67 19.68 10.62
N THR A 56 23.60 20.37 9.48
CA THR A 56 24.67 21.26 9.04
C THR A 56 24.73 22.56 9.84
N ASP A 57 23.59 23.05 10.36
CA ASP A 57 23.57 24.18 11.30
C ASP A 57 24.24 23.81 12.63
N VAL A 58 23.98 22.61 13.16
CA VAL A 58 24.63 22.08 14.38
C VAL A 58 26.14 21.96 14.18
N ILE A 59 26.60 21.34 13.09
CA ILE A 59 28.03 21.16 12.79
C ILE A 59 28.76 22.52 12.72
N ARG A 60 28.14 23.52 12.08
CA ARG A 60 28.70 24.88 12.00
C ARG A 60 28.81 25.55 13.37
N GLY A 61 27.88 25.27 14.28
CA GLY A 61 27.88 25.81 15.64
C GLY A 61 28.93 25.20 16.57
N THR A 62 29.31 23.94 16.37
CA THR A 62 30.18 23.20 17.31
C THR A 62 31.68 23.33 17.04
N GLN A 63 32.11 23.92 15.92
CA GLN A 63 33.53 23.96 15.48
C GLN A 63 34.19 22.56 15.40
N SER A 64 33.41 21.49 15.32
CA SER A 64 33.86 20.09 15.41
C SER A 64 34.77 19.66 14.23
N GLY A 65 34.72 20.38 13.10
CA GLY A 65 35.34 19.94 11.84
C GLY A 65 34.66 18.71 11.21
N GLU A 66 33.64 18.17 11.87
CA GLU A 66 32.86 17.03 11.40
C GLU A 66 32.23 17.29 10.03
N GLY A 67 32.30 16.31 9.15
CA GLY A 67 31.84 16.39 7.77
C GLY A 67 32.69 17.26 6.83
N SER A 68 33.82 17.82 7.28
CA SER A 68 34.65 18.72 6.45
C SER A 68 35.68 18.01 5.55
N SER A 69 35.97 16.73 5.82
CA SER A 69 36.96 15.93 5.10
C SER A 69 36.66 14.44 5.22
N ASP A 70 37.33 13.60 4.42
CA ASP A 70 37.18 12.14 4.51
C ASP A 70 37.60 11.59 5.88
N GLN A 71 38.58 12.21 6.54
CA GLN A 71 39.04 11.82 7.89
C GLN A 71 38.03 12.18 8.98
N GLN A 72 37.15 13.15 8.71
CA GLN A 72 36.12 13.62 9.63
C GLN A 72 34.72 13.35 9.07
N ALA A 73 34.56 12.41 8.14
CA ALA A 73 33.29 12.14 7.49
C ALA A 73 32.23 11.65 8.50
N ILE A 74 30.99 12.11 8.31
CA ILE A 74 29.86 11.72 9.15
C ILE A 74 29.49 10.28 8.81
N SER A 75 29.59 9.37 9.78
CA SER A 75 29.21 7.97 9.59
C SER A 75 27.69 7.83 9.63
N LEU A 76 27.08 7.36 8.55
CA LEU A 76 25.64 7.05 8.50
C LEU A 76 25.32 5.63 9.00
N ASP A 77 26.35 4.83 9.30
CA ASP A 77 26.24 3.44 9.75
C ASP A 77 25.81 3.26 11.21
N THR A 78 25.53 4.34 11.95
CA THR A 78 25.29 4.26 13.39
C THR A 78 23.87 3.81 13.70
N GLY A 79 23.67 2.50 13.64
CA GLY A 79 22.50 1.81 14.17
C GLY A 79 22.37 2.05 15.67
N LEU A 80 21.33 2.80 16.06
CA LEU A 80 20.88 2.90 17.45
C LEU A 80 19.35 3.00 17.46
N SER A 81 18.67 1.97 16.98
CA SER A 81 17.30 1.69 17.41
C SER A 81 16.97 0.23 17.14
N ASP A 82 16.77 -0.53 18.21
CA ASP A 82 16.43 -1.96 18.19
C ASP A 82 15.09 -2.26 17.49
N ALA A 83 14.28 -1.23 17.23
CA ALA A 83 12.95 -1.39 16.64
C ALA A 83 12.98 -1.48 15.11
N HIS A 84 13.91 -0.80 14.43
CA HIS A 84 14.03 -0.82 12.97
C HIS A 84 15.50 -0.58 12.59
N PRO A 85 16.21 -1.52 11.95
CA PRO A 85 17.57 -1.29 11.50
C PRO A 85 17.55 -0.23 10.39
N ARG A 86 17.72 1.04 10.77
CA ARG A 86 17.92 2.19 9.88
C ARG A 86 19.32 2.19 9.27
N VAL A 87 19.83 1.01 8.93
CA VAL A 87 21.11 0.89 8.24
C VAL A 87 20.89 1.36 6.81
N VAL A 88 21.63 2.41 6.45
CA VAL A 88 21.70 2.91 5.08
C VAL A 88 22.78 2.15 4.37
N ARG A 89 22.43 1.46 3.28
CA ARG A 89 23.42 0.77 2.45
C ARG A 89 24.02 1.73 1.43
N LYS A 90 25.23 1.45 0.96
CA LYS A 90 25.88 2.32 -0.02
C LYS A 90 25.13 2.39 -1.35
N GLU A 91 24.49 1.30 -1.79
CA GLU A 91 23.65 1.31 -3.01
C GLU A 91 22.46 2.24 -2.85
N GLU A 92 21.82 2.22 -1.68
CA GLU A 92 20.70 3.12 -1.37
C GLU A 92 21.15 4.58 -1.44
N PHE A 93 22.29 4.88 -0.81
CA PHE A 93 22.82 6.23 -0.76
C PHE A 93 23.27 6.72 -2.14
N ARG A 94 23.91 5.87 -2.95
CA ARG A 94 24.24 6.17 -4.35
C ARG A 94 23.01 6.53 -5.16
N THR A 95 21.89 5.82 -4.98
CA THR A 95 20.64 6.14 -5.66
C THR A 95 20.13 7.52 -5.27
N LEU A 96 20.20 7.89 -3.98
CA LEU A 96 19.85 9.24 -3.55
C LEU A 96 20.80 10.29 -4.14
N CYS A 97 22.12 10.06 -4.12
CA CYS A 97 23.09 10.97 -4.73
C CYS A 97 22.77 11.20 -6.21
N ARG A 98 22.50 10.13 -6.97
CA ARG A 98 22.11 10.22 -8.38
C ARG A 98 20.88 11.11 -8.57
N TYR A 99 19.87 10.99 -7.70
CA TYR A 99 18.68 11.84 -7.72
C TYR A 99 18.99 13.31 -7.38
N LEU A 100 19.75 13.55 -6.31
CA LEU A 100 20.07 14.91 -5.83
C LEU A 100 20.91 15.70 -6.83
N MET A 101 21.82 15.04 -7.52
CA MET A 101 22.75 15.61 -8.48
C MET A 101 22.14 15.86 -9.87
N GLY A 102 20.82 15.66 -10.04
CA GLY A 102 20.15 15.98 -11.28
C GLY A 102 20.29 14.92 -12.38
N GLY A 103 20.56 13.66 -12.03
CA GLY A 103 20.60 12.54 -12.98
C GLY A 103 19.29 12.28 -13.76
N LEU A 104 18.25 13.10 -13.56
CA LEU A 104 17.01 13.07 -14.32
C LEU A 104 17.11 13.81 -15.66
N GLU A 105 18.01 14.80 -15.79
CA GLU A 105 18.10 15.64 -16.99
C GLU A 105 18.84 14.96 -18.15
N SER A 106 19.63 13.92 -17.85
CA SER A 106 20.39 13.19 -18.87
C SER A 106 19.56 12.22 -19.72
N GLY A 107 18.26 12.04 -19.44
CA GLY A 107 17.35 11.25 -20.28
C GLY A 107 17.69 9.75 -20.43
N HIS A 108 18.69 9.24 -19.70
CA HIS A 108 19.29 7.93 -20.00
C HIS A 108 19.14 6.85 -18.93
N ASP A 109 18.74 7.17 -17.69
CA ASP A 109 18.64 6.17 -16.63
C ASP A 109 17.21 6.00 -16.10
N VAL A 110 16.55 4.93 -16.53
CA VAL A 110 15.30 4.45 -15.92
C VAL A 110 15.65 3.81 -14.59
N TYR A 111 15.13 4.36 -13.48
CA TYR A 111 15.31 3.75 -12.16
C TYR A 111 14.61 2.38 -12.13
N SER A 112 15.32 1.37 -11.66
CA SER A 112 14.71 0.07 -11.33
C SER A 112 13.75 0.20 -10.14
N ILE A 113 12.87 -0.78 -9.95
CA ILE A 113 11.96 -0.83 -8.79
C ILE A 113 12.75 -0.78 -7.47
N GLU A 114 13.86 -1.53 -7.39
CA GLU A 114 14.73 -1.57 -6.20
C GLU A 114 15.36 -0.20 -5.91
N GLU A 115 15.88 0.49 -6.93
CA GLU A 115 16.40 1.85 -6.77
C GLU A 115 15.30 2.85 -6.36
N LEU A 116 14.08 2.73 -6.90
CA LEU A 116 12.97 3.57 -6.46
C LEU A 116 12.57 3.29 -5.01
N GLU A 117 12.62 2.03 -4.57
CA GLU A 117 12.40 1.66 -3.16
C GLU A 117 13.50 2.25 -2.26
N HIS A 118 14.77 2.18 -2.68
CA HIS A 118 15.88 2.82 -1.98
C HIS A 118 15.67 4.33 -1.84
N LEU A 119 15.28 4.99 -2.93
CA LEU A 119 15.03 6.43 -2.94
C LEU A 119 13.85 6.78 -2.03
N LEU A 120 12.76 6.01 -2.07
CA LEU A 120 11.60 6.19 -1.20
C LEU A 120 11.99 6.03 0.28
N LYS A 121 12.76 5.00 0.63
CA LYS A 121 13.27 4.77 1.98
C LYS A 121 14.05 5.98 2.50
N LEU A 122 15.08 6.42 1.77
CA LEU A 122 15.95 7.50 2.23
C LEU A 122 15.25 8.86 2.22
N ALA A 123 14.37 9.12 1.24
CA ALA A 123 13.58 10.33 1.20
C ALA A 123 12.61 10.43 2.39
N THR A 124 12.04 9.30 2.84
CA THR A 124 11.23 9.25 4.06
C THR A 124 12.08 9.46 5.32
N ILE A 125 13.24 8.78 5.44
CA ILE A 125 14.12 8.89 6.62
C ILE A 125 14.67 10.31 6.81
N TRP A 126 15.01 10.99 5.72
CA TRP A 126 15.64 12.32 5.76
C TRP A 126 14.71 13.46 5.35
N HIS A 127 13.39 13.21 5.32
CA HIS A 127 12.38 14.20 5.00
C HIS A 127 12.72 15.03 3.74
N ILE A 128 12.82 14.34 2.59
CA ILE A 128 13.09 14.91 1.27
C ILE A 128 11.81 14.79 0.42
N PRO A 129 10.85 15.74 0.53
CA PRO A 129 9.51 15.57 -0.02
C PRO A 129 9.49 15.35 -1.53
N GLU A 130 10.32 16.07 -2.28
CA GLU A 130 10.35 15.98 -3.75
C GLU A 130 10.88 14.62 -4.21
N ALA A 131 11.89 14.07 -3.53
CA ALA A 131 12.43 12.74 -3.81
C ALA A 131 11.39 11.65 -3.51
N ARG A 132 10.67 11.80 -2.39
CA ARG A 132 9.60 10.90 -2.00
C ARG A 132 8.46 10.91 -3.03
N GLU A 133 7.98 12.09 -3.41
CA GLU A 133 6.93 12.24 -4.42
C GLU A 133 7.37 11.68 -5.78
N PHE A 134 8.62 11.95 -6.19
CA PHE A 134 9.19 11.38 -7.40
C PHE A 134 9.20 9.84 -7.37
N ALA A 135 9.66 9.24 -6.25
CA ALA A 135 9.72 7.80 -6.10
C ALA A 135 8.32 7.17 -6.14
N VAL A 136 7.34 7.73 -5.42
CA VAL A 136 5.94 7.28 -5.42
C VAL A 136 5.36 7.33 -6.83
N ARG A 137 5.43 8.49 -7.51
CA ARG A 137 4.90 8.63 -8.88
C ARG A 137 5.58 7.69 -9.88
N SER A 138 6.86 7.39 -9.69
CA SER A 138 7.61 6.49 -10.58
C SER A 138 7.23 5.03 -10.31
N LEU A 139 7.11 4.63 -9.05
CA LEU A 139 6.63 3.31 -8.65
C LEU A 139 5.18 3.09 -9.10
N ASP A 140 4.32 4.11 -9.05
CA ASP A 140 2.94 4.01 -9.54
C ASP A 140 2.82 3.67 -11.02
N LYS A 141 3.81 4.08 -11.82
CA LYS A 141 3.86 3.78 -13.26
C LYS A 141 4.33 2.36 -13.56
N VAL A 142 5.12 1.77 -12.66
CA VAL A 142 5.78 0.48 -12.90
C VAL A 142 5.05 -0.66 -12.21
N LEU A 143 4.55 -0.44 -10.99
CA LEU A 143 3.78 -1.40 -10.23
C LEU A 143 2.30 -1.32 -10.61
N SER A 144 1.64 -2.44 -10.87
CA SER A 144 0.20 -2.46 -11.16
C SER A 144 -0.55 -3.20 -10.08
N LEU A 145 -1.62 -2.61 -9.53
CA LEU A 145 -2.52 -3.33 -8.60
C LEU A 145 -3.21 -4.54 -9.23
N SER A 146 -3.18 -4.70 -10.55
CA SER A 146 -3.68 -5.90 -11.23
C SER A 146 -2.80 -7.14 -11.00
N ARG A 147 -1.53 -6.96 -10.62
CA ARG A 147 -0.62 -8.05 -10.29
C ARG A 147 -0.58 -8.24 -8.78
N THR A 148 -0.85 -9.46 -8.35
CA THR A 148 -0.99 -9.82 -6.93
C THR A 148 0.32 -9.60 -6.14
N GLU A 149 1.48 -9.79 -6.77
CA GLU A 149 2.80 -9.52 -6.18
C GLU A 149 3.06 -8.02 -6.01
N ASP A 150 2.69 -7.21 -7.00
CA ASP A 150 2.83 -5.75 -6.95
C ASP A 150 1.95 -5.15 -5.84
N ALA A 151 0.76 -5.71 -5.61
CA ALA A 151 -0.10 -5.31 -4.50
C ALA A 151 0.58 -5.57 -3.15
N ALA A 152 1.18 -6.75 -2.94
CA ALA A 152 1.94 -7.05 -1.72
C ALA A 152 3.14 -6.12 -1.54
N GLN A 153 3.87 -5.80 -2.62
CA GLN A 153 4.99 -4.88 -2.55
C GLN A 153 4.54 -3.45 -2.22
N ARG A 154 3.47 -2.96 -2.86
CA ARG A 154 2.85 -1.66 -2.55
C ARG A 154 2.39 -1.58 -1.11
N PHE A 155 1.73 -2.63 -0.60
CA PHE A 155 1.30 -2.69 0.79
C PHE A 155 2.49 -2.60 1.77
N ARG A 156 3.53 -3.41 1.55
CA ARG A 156 4.75 -3.38 2.36
C ARG A 156 5.39 -2.00 2.37
N MET A 157 5.52 -1.35 1.21
CA MET A 157 6.08 0.00 1.09
C MET A 157 5.17 1.06 1.72
N ALA A 158 3.84 0.92 1.58
CA ALA A 158 2.85 1.80 2.19
C ALA A 158 3.00 1.79 3.72
N TYR A 159 3.20 0.61 4.30
CA TYR A 159 3.44 0.44 5.71
C TYR A 159 4.82 0.99 6.14
N LEU A 160 5.91 0.52 5.53
CA LEU A 160 7.28 0.86 5.93
C LEU A 160 7.63 2.34 5.71
N TYR A 161 7.12 2.93 4.63
CA TYR A 161 7.44 4.29 4.19
C TYR A 161 6.23 5.23 4.27
N GLN A 162 5.17 4.78 4.95
CA GLN A 162 3.99 5.57 5.29
C GLN A 162 3.34 6.24 4.07
N VAL A 163 3.22 5.52 2.95
CA VAL A 163 2.54 5.98 1.72
C VAL A 163 1.05 5.65 1.83
N SER A 164 0.27 6.57 2.41
CA SER A 164 -1.15 6.40 2.73
C SER A 164 -2.01 5.96 1.54
N SER A 165 -1.86 6.60 0.38
CA SER A 165 -2.63 6.28 -0.83
C SER A 165 -2.46 4.85 -1.33
N TRP A 166 -1.37 4.18 -0.97
CA TRP A 166 -1.16 2.79 -1.36
C TRP A 166 -1.72 1.79 -0.35
N PHE A 167 -1.90 2.18 0.91
CA PHE A 167 -2.24 1.25 1.98
C PHE A 167 -3.58 0.56 1.73
N LEU A 168 -4.67 1.33 1.64
CA LEU A 168 -6.02 0.76 1.54
C LEU A 168 -6.23 -0.01 0.22
N PRO A 169 -5.85 0.51 -0.97
CA PRO A 169 -6.02 -0.23 -2.23
C PRO A 169 -5.22 -1.53 -2.26
N ALA A 170 -3.99 -1.51 -1.75
CA ALA A 170 -3.15 -2.71 -1.72
C ALA A 170 -3.68 -3.73 -0.69
N PHE A 171 -4.12 -3.28 0.49
CA PHE A 171 -4.75 -4.15 1.48
C PHE A 171 -5.99 -4.83 0.90
N LYS A 172 -6.92 -4.07 0.31
CA LYS A 172 -8.13 -4.61 -0.32
C LYS A 172 -7.79 -5.63 -1.41
N SER A 173 -6.82 -5.33 -2.26
CA SER A 173 -6.36 -6.23 -3.33
C SER A 173 -5.82 -7.57 -2.79
N ILE A 174 -5.11 -7.57 -1.65
CA ILE A 174 -4.53 -8.77 -1.05
C ILE A 174 -5.58 -9.55 -0.25
N ALA A 175 -6.28 -8.87 0.66
CA ALA A 175 -7.30 -9.45 1.52
C ALA A 175 -8.50 -10.01 0.72
N GLY A 176 -8.76 -9.42 -0.45
CA GLY A 176 -9.81 -9.88 -1.35
C GLY A 176 -9.46 -11.18 -2.11
N GLN A 177 -8.23 -11.68 -2.05
CA GLN A 177 -7.86 -12.94 -2.70
C GLN A 177 -8.29 -14.13 -1.83
N GLN A 178 -8.69 -15.24 -2.46
CA GLN A 178 -8.99 -16.48 -1.73
C GLN A 178 -7.75 -17.13 -1.09
N PHE A 179 -6.58 -16.98 -1.71
CA PHE A 179 -5.32 -17.56 -1.25
C PHE A 179 -4.16 -16.60 -1.46
N LEU A 180 -3.19 -16.60 -0.56
CA LEU A 180 -1.92 -15.90 -0.73
C LEU A 180 -0.89 -16.81 -1.41
N THR A 181 -0.20 -16.28 -2.41
CA THR A 181 0.94 -16.98 -3.02
C THR A 181 2.14 -17.00 -2.06
N LYS A 182 3.03 -17.98 -2.26
CA LYS A 182 4.29 -18.06 -1.50
C LYS A 182 5.09 -16.75 -1.58
N ARG A 183 5.14 -16.14 -2.77
CA ARG A 183 5.89 -14.91 -2.99
C ARG A 183 5.29 -13.72 -2.23
N GLN A 184 3.96 -13.60 -2.20
CA GLN A 184 3.30 -12.58 -1.38
C GLN A 184 3.58 -12.78 0.11
N MET A 185 3.52 -14.02 0.60
CA MET A 185 3.84 -14.33 1.99
C MET A 185 5.29 -13.93 2.35
N GLU A 186 6.25 -14.18 1.46
CA GLU A 186 7.64 -13.73 1.63
C GLU A 186 7.77 -12.20 1.72
N ILE A 187 7.02 -11.46 0.89
CA ILE A 187 7.03 -10.00 0.87
C ILE A 187 6.38 -9.43 2.14
N LEU A 188 5.21 -9.94 2.50
CA LEU A 188 4.41 -9.45 3.62
C LEU A 188 5.07 -9.73 4.98
N GLY A 189 5.74 -10.86 5.11
CA GLY A 189 6.26 -11.32 6.39
C GLY A 189 5.17 -11.91 7.30
N THR A 190 5.59 -12.60 8.35
CA THR A 190 4.70 -13.43 9.18
C THR A 190 3.64 -12.66 9.96
N SER A 191 3.92 -11.40 10.34
CA SER A 191 2.96 -10.58 11.08
C SER A 191 1.69 -10.33 10.25
N TRP A 192 1.87 -9.87 9.01
CA TRP A 192 0.75 -9.50 8.15
C TRP A 192 -0.01 -10.70 7.58
N ILE A 193 0.65 -11.85 7.40
CA ILE A 193 -0.01 -13.06 6.91
C ILE A 193 -1.18 -13.45 7.82
N ALA A 194 -1.01 -13.36 9.15
CA ALA A 194 -2.07 -13.71 10.08
C ALA A 194 -3.31 -12.81 9.90
N ASP A 195 -3.10 -11.50 9.79
CA ASP A 195 -4.18 -10.52 9.62
C ASP A 195 -4.93 -10.76 8.30
N PHE A 196 -4.21 -10.97 7.19
CA PHE A 196 -4.83 -11.28 5.91
C PHE A 196 -5.62 -12.60 5.92
N LEU A 197 -5.09 -13.64 6.58
CA LEU A 197 -5.78 -14.92 6.70
C LEU A 197 -7.05 -14.81 7.55
N GLN A 198 -7.03 -13.99 8.61
CA GLN A 198 -8.22 -13.73 9.42
C GLN A 198 -9.32 -13.07 8.59
N VAL A 199 -8.99 -12.00 7.85
CA VAL A 199 -9.96 -11.32 6.97
C VAL A 199 -10.50 -12.28 5.91
N GLN A 200 -9.64 -13.10 5.31
CA GLN A 200 -10.04 -14.13 4.36
C GLN A 200 -11.02 -15.13 4.96
N GLU A 201 -10.74 -15.59 6.18
CA GLU A 201 -11.62 -16.50 6.89
C GLU A 201 -13.00 -15.88 7.15
N GLU A 202 -13.06 -14.60 7.51
CA GLU A 202 -14.30 -13.88 7.81
C GLU A 202 -15.23 -13.79 6.59
N TRP A 203 -14.72 -13.34 5.43
CA TRP A 203 -15.57 -13.24 4.25
C TRP A 203 -15.88 -14.62 3.64
N LEU A 204 -14.97 -15.59 3.73
CA LEU A 204 -15.26 -16.98 3.36
C LEU A 204 -16.31 -17.60 4.29
N TYR A 205 -16.29 -17.27 5.58
CA TYR A 205 -17.31 -17.68 6.54
C TYR A 205 -18.66 -17.09 6.14
N HIS A 206 -18.72 -15.80 5.79
CA HIS A 206 -19.94 -15.18 5.26
C HIS A 206 -20.51 -15.99 4.08
N ARG A 207 -19.70 -16.30 3.06
CA ARG A 207 -20.13 -17.13 1.92
C ARG A 207 -20.68 -18.49 2.34
N ARG A 208 -20.00 -19.18 3.28
CA ARG A 208 -20.51 -20.45 3.83
C ARG A 208 -21.86 -20.27 4.53
N THR A 209 -22.04 -19.18 5.26
CA THR A 209 -23.35 -18.89 5.88
C THR A 209 -24.43 -18.65 4.84
N LEU A 210 -24.15 -17.97 3.72
CA LEU A 210 -25.09 -17.78 2.61
C LEU A 210 -25.55 -19.12 2.01
N VAL A 211 -24.63 -20.07 1.85
CA VAL A 211 -24.95 -21.43 1.39
C VAL A 211 -25.83 -22.16 2.40
N PHE A 212 -25.38 -22.29 3.66
CA PHE A 212 -26.01 -23.25 4.58
C PHE A 212 -27.17 -22.68 5.40
N ARG A 213 -27.15 -21.38 5.72
CA ARG A 213 -28.15 -20.76 6.60
C ARG A 213 -29.38 -20.30 5.82
N TYR A 214 -29.18 -19.80 4.60
CA TYR A 214 -30.24 -19.19 3.80
C TYR A 214 -30.84 -20.14 2.75
N GLN A 215 -30.40 -21.40 2.63
CA GLN A 215 -30.98 -22.34 1.66
C GLN A 215 -32.31 -22.97 2.12
N LYS A 216 -32.56 -23.10 3.43
CA LYS A 216 -33.83 -23.69 3.91
C LYS A 216 -34.91 -22.62 3.99
N SER A 217 -36.02 -22.82 3.26
CA SER A 217 -37.20 -21.94 3.24
C SER A 217 -37.73 -21.57 4.62
N ASP A 218 -37.52 -22.44 5.60
CA ASP A 218 -38.04 -22.30 6.96
C ASP A 218 -37.13 -21.44 7.86
N ASN A 219 -35.88 -21.19 7.42
CA ASN A 219 -34.87 -20.42 8.14
C ASN A 219 -34.36 -19.22 7.33
N PHE A 220 -35.01 -18.88 6.21
CA PHE A 220 -34.75 -17.61 5.55
C PHE A 220 -35.11 -16.52 6.57
N PRO A 221 -34.14 -15.72 7.06
CA PRO A 221 -34.40 -14.77 8.15
C PRO A 221 -35.29 -13.61 7.72
N MET A 222 -35.72 -13.61 6.46
CA MET A 222 -36.57 -12.61 5.86
C MET A 222 -37.93 -13.23 5.56
N GLU A 223 -38.98 -12.68 6.19
CA GLU A 223 -40.34 -12.87 5.71
C GLU A 223 -40.41 -12.27 4.31
N MET A 224 -40.40 -13.15 3.29
CA MET A 224 -40.58 -12.74 1.90
C MET A 224 -41.79 -11.80 1.80
N PRO A 225 -41.65 -10.64 1.14
CA PRO A 225 -42.79 -9.76 0.88
C PRO A 225 -43.90 -10.58 0.23
N VAL A 226 -45.11 -10.51 0.78
CA VAL A 226 -46.25 -11.23 0.20
C VAL A 226 -46.53 -10.64 -1.17
N CYS A 227 -46.21 -11.40 -2.23
CA CYS A 227 -46.56 -11.01 -3.58
C CYS A 227 -48.08 -11.09 -3.73
N LEU A 228 -48.74 -9.94 -3.88
CA LEU A 228 -50.19 -9.88 -4.14
C LEU A 228 -50.54 -10.28 -5.58
N GLU A 229 -49.57 -10.23 -6.48
CA GLU A 229 -49.76 -10.44 -7.92
C GLU A 229 -49.56 -11.92 -8.30
N GLU A 230 -48.56 -12.58 -7.73
CA GLU A 230 -48.17 -13.95 -8.10
C GLU A 230 -47.68 -14.78 -6.91
N PRO A 231 -48.49 -15.75 -6.42
CA PRO A 231 -48.09 -16.64 -5.32
C PRO A 231 -46.81 -17.45 -5.62
N SER A 232 -46.47 -17.63 -6.89
CA SER A 232 -45.27 -18.32 -7.38
C SER A 232 -43.97 -17.58 -7.09
N CYS A 233 -43.96 -16.28 -6.83
CA CYS A 233 -42.73 -15.52 -6.57
C CYS A 233 -41.91 -16.14 -5.42
N LYS A 234 -42.60 -16.64 -4.38
CA LYS A 234 -41.97 -17.30 -3.23
C LYS A 234 -41.26 -18.60 -3.60
N SER A 235 -41.79 -19.38 -4.54
CA SER A 235 -41.16 -20.61 -5.00
C SER A 235 -40.05 -20.40 -6.02
N LEU A 236 -40.01 -19.24 -6.67
CA LEU A 236 -38.99 -18.90 -7.68
C LEU A 236 -37.72 -18.29 -7.08
N TRP A 237 -37.82 -17.62 -5.92
CA TRP A 237 -36.66 -17.03 -5.26
C TRP A 237 -35.50 -18.02 -4.97
N PRO A 238 -35.73 -19.24 -4.45
CA PRO A 238 -34.66 -20.21 -4.23
C PRO A 238 -33.80 -20.48 -5.48
N TYR A 239 -34.39 -20.45 -6.68
CA TYR A 239 -33.64 -20.64 -7.92
C TYR A 239 -32.66 -19.50 -8.21
N VAL A 240 -33.11 -18.24 -8.09
CA VAL A 240 -32.25 -17.06 -8.24
C VAL A 240 -31.15 -17.07 -7.17
N TRP A 241 -31.53 -17.38 -5.93
CA TRP A 241 -30.60 -17.47 -4.80
C TRP A 241 -29.50 -18.49 -5.01
N GLU A 242 -29.84 -19.72 -5.41
CA GLU A 242 -28.87 -20.79 -5.63
C GLU A 242 -27.86 -20.43 -6.72
N ARG A 243 -28.31 -19.79 -7.81
CA ARG A 243 -27.41 -19.29 -8.87
C ARG A 243 -26.45 -18.22 -8.35
N PHE A 244 -27.00 -17.22 -7.64
CA PHE A 244 -26.21 -16.15 -7.04
C PHE A 244 -25.15 -16.69 -6.09
N VAL A 245 -25.54 -17.54 -5.14
CA VAL A 245 -24.61 -18.11 -4.16
C VAL A 245 -23.60 -19.04 -4.83
N ALA A 246 -24.00 -19.84 -5.82
CA ALA A 246 -23.07 -20.69 -6.57
C ALA A 246 -22.01 -19.85 -7.30
N ARG A 247 -22.40 -18.73 -7.93
CA ARG A 247 -21.45 -17.83 -8.59
C ARG A 247 -20.56 -17.10 -7.58
N LEU A 248 -21.12 -16.61 -6.48
CA LEU A 248 -20.35 -15.97 -5.42
C LEU A 248 -19.31 -16.92 -4.82
N THR A 249 -19.69 -18.18 -4.55
CA THR A 249 -18.77 -19.20 -4.01
C THR A 249 -17.74 -19.67 -5.03
N ALA A 250 -18.04 -19.60 -6.33
CA ALA A 250 -17.09 -19.89 -7.40
C ALA A 250 -16.10 -18.73 -7.67
N SER A 251 -16.40 -17.51 -7.21
CA SER A 251 -15.48 -16.37 -7.32
C SER A 251 -14.25 -16.57 -6.43
N ASP A 252 -13.06 -16.36 -7.00
CA ASP A 252 -11.78 -16.37 -6.28
C ASP A 252 -11.48 -15.03 -5.59
N GLN A 253 -12.34 -14.02 -5.80
CA GLN A 253 -12.20 -12.69 -5.25
C GLN A 253 -13.40 -12.29 -4.39
N CYS A 254 -13.11 -11.60 -3.28
CA CYS A 254 -14.06 -10.85 -2.47
C CYS A 254 -14.75 -9.78 -3.30
N ALA A 255 -16.05 -9.57 -3.09
CA ALA A 255 -16.72 -8.42 -3.68
C ALA A 255 -16.19 -7.12 -3.04
N PRO A 256 -15.71 -6.13 -3.83
CA PRO A 256 -15.06 -4.94 -3.29
C PRO A 256 -16.02 -3.94 -2.63
N ASP A 257 -17.31 -4.04 -2.96
CA ASP A 257 -18.39 -3.18 -2.49
C ASP A 257 -19.75 -3.87 -2.65
N GLU A 258 -20.78 -3.25 -2.08
CA GLU A 258 -22.16 -3.72 -2.13
C GLU A 258 -22.73 -3.69 -3.56
N GLU A 259 -22.35 -2.69 -4.35
CA GLU A 259 -22.82 -2.52 -5.73
C GLU A 259 -22.37 -3.68 -6.63
N THR A 260 -21.16 -4.20 -6.41
CA THR A 260 -20.66 -5.37 -7.12
C THR A 260 -21.51 -6.61 -6.78
N MET A 261 -21.86 -6.81 -5.52
CA MET A 261 -22.76 -7.92 -5.14
C MET A 261 -24.17 -7.74 -5.69
N LYS A 262 -24.71 -6.51 -5.70
CA LYS A 262 -26.00 -6.19 -6.32
C LYS A 262 -26.01 -6.48 -7.81
N LYS A 263 -24.99 -6.01 -8.53
CA LYS A 263 -24.85 -6.26 -9.96
C LYS A 263 -24.76 -7.75 -10.27
N MET A 264 -24.05 -8.52 -9.44
CA MET A 264 -24.10 -9.98 -9.54
C MET A 264 -25.56 -10.42 -9.38
N LEU A 265 -26.21 -10.16 -8.25
CA LEU A 265 -27.59 -10.59 -8.02
C LEU A 265 -28.55 -10.23 -9.19
N ASP A 266 -28.43 -9.02 -9.75
CA ASP A 266 -29.20 -8.54 -10.90
C ASP A 266 -28.97 -9.40 -12.15
N GLU A 267 -27.71 -9.70 -12.48
CA GLU A 267 -27.38 -10.54 -13.63
C GLU A 267 -27.99 -11.94 -13.53
N ASP A 268 -28.00 -12.55 -12.34
CA ASP A 268 -28.62 -13.86 -12.14
C ASP A 268 -30.16 -13.79 -12.17
N TYR A 269 -30.74 -12.70 -11.66
CA TYR A 269 -32.16 -12.41 -11.78
C TYR A 269 -32.59 -12.30 -13.25
N TYR A 270 -31.90 -11.49 -14.06
CA TYR A 270 -32.25 -11.32 -15.48
C TYR A 270 -32.07 -12.61 -16.28
N GLN A 271 -31.07 -13.43 -15.96
CA GLN A 271 -30.92 -14.75 -16.57
C GLN A 271 -32.07 -15.69 -16.19
N ALA A 272 -32.51 -15.68 -14.93
CA ALA A 272 -33.66 -16.47 -14.49
C ALA A 272 -34.98 -15.99 -15.13
N GLN A 273 -35.12 -14.68 -15.38
CA GLN A 273 -36.29 -14.10 -16.02
C GLN A 273 -36.46 -14.61 -17.46
N GLN A 274 -35.37 -14.83 -18.19
CA GLN A 274 -35.40 -15.34 -19.57
C GLN A 274 -35.96 -16.76 -19.70
N VAL A 275 -35.98 -17.53 -18.61
CA VAL A 275 -36.51 -18.90 -18.56
C VAL A 275 -37.79 -19.01 -17.72
N GLU A 276 -38.45 -17.89 -17.43
CA GLU A 276 -39.66 -17.81 -16.58
C GLU A 276 -39.45 -18.41 -15.17
N GLN A 277 -38.23 -18.31 -14.62
CA GLN A 277 -37.86 -18.83 -13.30
C GLN A 277 -37.42 -17.72 -12.32
N ALA A 278 -37.94 -16.50 -12.49
CA ALA A 278 -37.65 -15.38 -11.61
C ALA A 278 -38.91 -14.87 -10.90
N PRO A 279 -38.79 -14.35 -9.66
CA PRO A 279 -39.87 -13.59 -9.03
C PRO A 279 -40.19 -12.34 -9.86
N CYS A 280 -41.35 -11.72 -9.61
CA CYS A 280 -41.66 -10.44 -10.23
C CYS A 280 -40.70 -9.33 -9.75
N GLU A 281 -40.56 -8.27 -10.56
CA GLU A 281 -39.63 -7.16 -10.31
C GLU A 281 -39.85 -6.49 -8.94
N LYS A 282 -41.10 -6.36 -8.49
CA LYS A 282 -41.44 -5.79 -7.19
C LYS A 282 -40.92 -6.64 -6.03
N CYS A 283 -41.10 -7.96 -6.10
CA CYS A 283 -40.57 -8.88 -5.11
C CYS A 283 -39.05 -8.90 -5.13
N TYR A 284 -38.45 -8.90 -6.31
CA TYR A 284 -37.00 -8.83 -6.47
C TYR A 284 -36.41 -7.55 -5.83
N ALA A 285 -36.96 -6.38 -6.14
CA ALA A 285 -36.53 -5.11 -5.57
C ALA A 285 -36.64 -5.09 -4.04
N ALA A 286 -37.76 -5.56 -3.49
CA ALA A 286 -37.98 -5.63 -2.05
C ALA A 286 -37.01 -6.61 -1.35
N ILE A 287 -36.66 -7.73 -1.99
CA ILE A 287 -35.64 -8.66 -1.48
C ILE A 287 -34.24 -8.00 -1.52
N GLY A 288 -33.90 -7.32 -2.62
CA GLY A 288 -32.63 -6.61 -2.76
C GLY A 288 -32.46 -5.52 -1.71
N GLU A 289 -33.51 -4.74 -1.44
CA GLU A 289 -33.54 -3.74 -0.37
C GLU A 289 -33.33 -4.39 1.00
N MET A 290 -34.05 -5.49 1.28
CA MET A 290 -33.94 -6.19 2.55
C MET A 290 -32.55 -6.81 2.77
N MET A 291 -31.96 -7.41 1.73
CA MET A 291 -30.59 -7.91 1.79
C MET A 291 -29.56 -6.80 2.02
N SER A 292 -29.82 -5.62 1.47
CA SER A 292 -28.99 -4.43 1.71
C SER A 292 -29.13 -4.01 3.18
N LEU A 293 -30.36 -3.89 3.69
CA LEU A 293 -30.70 -3.56 5.09
C LEU A 293 -30.10 -4.53 6.11
N GLU A 294 -30.01 -5.83 5.79
CA GLU A 294 -29.38 -6.84 6.64
C GLU A 294 -27.83 -6.88 6.49
N GLY A 295 -27.27 -6.00 5.66
CA GLY A 295 -25.84 -5.93 5.34
C GLY A 295 -25.31 -7.18 4.61
N ILE A 296 -26.19 -8.03 4.05
CA ILE A 296 -25.80 -9.27 3.40
C ILE A 296 -24.93 -8.99 2.17
N LEU A 297 -25.33 -7.98 1.41
CA LEU A 297 -24.64 -7.56 0.18
C LEU A 297 -23.40 -6.71 0.46
N GLY A 298 -23.19 -6.21 1.69
CA GLY A 298 -22.03 -5.41 2.05
C GLY A 298 -20.98 -6.15 2.88
N ARG A 299 -21.32 -7.32 3.43
CA ARG A 299 -20.53 -7.94 4.51
C ARG A 299 -19.09 -8.31 4.13
N GLU A 300 -18.84 -8.81 2.91
CA GLU A 300 -17.47 -9.14 2.50
C GLU A 300 -16.60 -7.86 2.43
N ALA A 301 -17.12 -6.82 1.79
CA ALA A 301 -16.45 -5.53 1.69
C ALA A 301 -16.23 -4.89 3.07
N MET A 302 -17.18 -5.04 4.00
CA MET A 302 -17.05 -4.58 5.38
C MET A 302 -15.97 -5.33 6.15
N ALA A 303 -15.84 -6.65 6.00
CA ALA A 303 -14.78 -7.41 6.66
C ALA A 303 -13.40 -6.91 6.20
N VAL A 304 -13.22 -6.76 4.89
CA VAL A 304 -11.96 -6.28 4.31
C VAL A 304 -11.69 -4.82 4.68
N HIS A 305 -12.67 -3.93 4.52
CA HIS A 305 -12.48 -2.50 4.76
C HIS A 305 -12.36 -2.18 6.25
N GLY A 306 -13.17 -2.84 7.11
CA GLY A 306 -13.13 -2.67 8.55
C GLY A 306 -11.76 -3.01 9.13
N GLU A 307 -11.20 -4.17 8.74
CA GLU A 307 -9.86 -4.54 9.18
C GLU A 307 -8.81 -3.58 8.60
N ALA A 308 -8.91 -3.22 7.31
CA ALA A 308 -7.98 -2.27 6.71
C ALA A 308 -7.96 -0.93 7.47
N MET A 309 -9.12 -0.42 7.88
CA MET A 309 -9.23 0.82 8.64
C MET A 309 -8.72 0.67 10.07
N ALA A 310 -8.98 -0.48 10.72
CA ALA A 310 -8.41 -0.77 12.04
C ALA A 310 -6.87 -0.77 11.99
N GLN A 311 -6.30 -1.47 11.00
CA GLN A 311 -4.85 -1.51 10.79
C GLN A 311 -4.28 -0.15 10.40
N PHE A 312 -4.99 0.62 9.56
CA PHE A 312 -4.59 1.98 9.19
C PHE A 312 -4.58 2.91 10.41
N ALA A 313 -5.55 2.79 11.31
CA ALA A 313 -5.63 3.59 12.54
C ALA A 313 -4.53 3.25 13.56
N LEU A 314 -4.05 1.99 13.57
CA LEU A 314 -2.88 1.59 14.35
C LEU A 314 -1.58 2.19 13.79
N GLN A 315 -1.56 2.58 12.51
CA GLN A 315 -0.43 3.26 11.93
C GLN A 315 -0.47 4.75 12.23
N SER A 316 0.63 5.27 12.77
CA SER A 316 0.84 6.72 12.89
C SER A 316 1.27 7.29 11.53
N PHE A 317 0.34 7.39 10.58
CA PHE A 317 0.59 8.13 9.34
C PHE A 317 0.72 9.62 9.65
N PRO A 318 1.80 10.30 9.23
CA PRO A 318 2.00 11.71 9.48
C PRO A 318 0.84 12.55 8.92
N PRO A 319 0.28 13.51 9.70
CA PRO A 319 -0.83 14.35 9.25
C PRO A 319 -0.41 15.28 8.09
N GLU A 320 0.87 15.57 7.94
CA GLU A 320 1.41 16.30 6.79
C GLU A 320 1.23 15.58 5.44
N TRP A 321 0.79 14.32 5.45
CA TRP A 321 0.40 13.54 4.27
C TRP A 321 -1.11 13.22 4.23
N SER A 322 -1.93 13.89 5.07
CA SER A 322 -3.35 13.55 5.32
C SER A 322 -4.36 14.05 4.30
N ASP A 323 -3.98 14.84 3.29
CA ASP A 323 -4.92 15.28 2.23
C ASP A 323 -5.58 14.07 1.51
N GLU A 324 -4.98 12.87 1.65
CA GLU A 324 -5.54 11.60 1.20
C GLU A 324 -6.44 10.91 2.24
N GLN A 325 -6.24 11.13 3.55
CA GLN A 325 -7.09 10.56 4.60
C GLN A 325 -8.53 11.09 4.51
N GLU A 326 -8.68 12.39 4.22
CA GLU A 326 -10.00 13.00 4.06
C GLU A 326 -10.74 12.38 2.86
N LYS A 327 -10.06 12.19 1.72
CA LYS A 327 -10.62 11.51 0.53
C LYS A 327 -11.01 10.05 0.81
N LEU A 328 -10.14 9.28 1.47
CA LEU A 328 -10.41 7.88 1.81
C LEU A 328 -11.58 7.71 2.78
N SER A 329 -11.81 8.70 3.66
CA SER A 329 -12.96 8.70 4.57
C SER A 329 -14.28 9.11 3.90
N MET A 330 -14.22 9.90 2.83
CA MET A 330 -15.41 10.43 2.14
C MET A 330 -15.96 9.49 1.06
N ASP A 331 -15.13 8.62 0.47
CA ASP A 331 -15.56 7.68 -0.57
C ASP A 331 -16.30 6.44 -0.03
N TRP A 332 -16.45 6.29 1.30
CA TRP A 332 -17.26 5.24 1.91
C TRP A 332 -18.58 5.80 2.44
N PRO A 333 -19.73 5.16 2.18
CA PRO A 333 -21.02 5.64 2.68
C PRO A 333 -21.07 5.51 4.21
N ALA A 334 -20.68 6.57 4.91
CA ALA A 334 -20.82 6.71 6.36
C ALA A 334 -22.30 6.81 6.80
N SER A 335 -23.22 6.99 5.85
CA SER A 335 -24.64 7.18 6.09
C SER A 335 -25.38 5.84 6.10
N GLY A 336 -25.49 5.19 7.27
CA GLY A 336 -26.53 4.17 7.44
C GLY A 336 -26.42 3.21 8.63
N TRP A 337 -25.25 2.98 9.21
CA TRP A 337 -25.01 1.67 9.86
C TRP A 337 -24.60 1.71 11.34
N ALA A 338 -24.86 2.83 12.02
CA ALA A 338 -24.80 2.88 13.48
C ALA A 338 -26.21 2.68 14.06
N SER A 339 -26.70 1.44 14.07
CA SER A 339 -27.95 1.06 14.74
C SER A 339 -27.91 -0.38 15.21
#